data_AF-B5U811-F1
#
_entry.id   AF-B5U811-F1
#
_cell.length_a   1.000
_cell.length_b   1.000
_cell.length_c   1.000
_cell.angle_alpha   90.00
_cell.angle_beta   90.00
_cell.angle_gamma   90.00
#
_symmetry.space_group_name_H-M   'P 1'
#
loop_
_entity.id
_entity.type
_entity.pdbx_description
1 polymer ?
#
loop_
_entity_poly.entity_id
_entity_poly.type
_entity_poly.pdbx_seq_one_letter_code
_entity_poly.pdbx_strand_id
1 'polypeptide(L)' 'ARTKHIEVDFHFVRERVARKLLDIRFIPTGDQLADGFTKPLTVRRLDEFKYNLNLGKVS' A
#
# COMPACT_ATOMS: atom_id res chain seq x y z
N ALA A 1 16.60 4.16 17.90
CA ALA A 1 15.22 3.63 17.67
C ALA A 1 15.00 3.25 16.20
N ARG A 2 15.12 4.16 15.22
CA ARG A 2 14.84 3.91 13.79
C ARG A 2 15.54 2.67 13.18
N THR A 3 16.83 2.49 13.44
CA THR A 3 17.60 1.35 12.90
C THR A 3 17.05 0.00 13.35
N LYS A 4 16.70 -0.13 14.64
CA LYS A 4 16.08 -1.35 15.19
C LYS A 4 14.74 -1.67 14.53
N HIS A 5 13.92 -0.66 14.26
CA HIS A 5 12.63 -0.87 13.57
C HIS A 5 12.85 -1.36 12.14
N ILE A 6 13.77 -0.75 11.40
CA ILE A 6 14.11 -1.16 10.03
C ILE A 6 14.63 -2.61 10.01
N GLU A 7 15.52 -2.97 10.93
CA GLU A 7 16.07 -4.32 11.02
C GLU A 7 14.97 -5.36 11.30
N VAL A 8 14.09 -5.08 12.27
CA VAL A 8 12.98 -5.98 12.62
C VAL A 8 12.02 -6.16 11.44
N ASP A 9 11.60 -5.08 10.79
CA ASP A 9 10.69 -5.12 9.65
C ASP A 9 11.30 -5.86 8.46
N PHE A 10 12.60 -5.63 8.19
CA PHE A 10 13.33 -6.31 7.12
C PHE A 10 13.38 -7.82 7.36
N HIS A 11 13.76 -8.24 8.57
CA HIS A 11 13.85 -9.67 8.89
C HIS A 11 12.48 -10.35 8.83
N PHE A 12 11.44 -9.69 9.32
CA PHE A 12 10.07 -10.21 9.27
C PHE A 12 9.59 -10.44 7.83
N VAL A 13 9.70 -9.42 6.96
CA VAL A 13 9.28 -9.52 5.56
C VAL A 13 10.09 -10.59 4.84
N ARG A 14 11.42 -10.61 5.02
CA ARG A 14 12.32 -11.58 4.38
C ARG A 14 11.98 -13.02 4.74
N GLU A 15 11.68 -13.32 6.00
CA GLU A 15 11.30 -14.68 6.43
C GLU A 15 10.01 -15.13 5.75
N ARG A 16 9.00 -14.25 5.68
CA ARG A 16 7.70 -14.58 5.05
C ARG A 16 7.82 -14.84 3.55
N VAL A 17 8.66 -14.07 2.85
CA VAL A 17 8.96 -14.29 1.43
C VAL A 17 9.68 -15.63 1.23
N ALA A 18 10.71 -15.91 2.03
CA ALA A 18 11.46 -17.17 1.94
C ALA A 18 10.57 -18.40 2.16
N ARG A 19 9.59 -18.29 3.06
CA ARG A 19 8.58 -19.33 3.35
C ARG A 19 7.43 -19.37 2.32
N LYS A 20 7.47 -18.53 1.27
CA LYS A 20 6.40 -18.37 0.27
C LYS A 20 5.04 -18.01 0.88
N LEU A 21 5.04 -17.37 2.05
CA LEU A 21 3.85 -16.87 2.74
C LEU A 21 3.50 -15.44 2.32
N LEU A 22 4.41 -14.77 1.60
CA LEU A 22 4.25 -13.42 1.11
C LEU A 22 4.89 -13.30 -0.28
N ASP A 23 4.13 -12.78 -1.24
CA ASP A 23 4.62 -12.39 -2.56
C ASP A 23 4.73 -10.87 -2.63
N ILE A 24 5.83 -10.37 -3.20
CA ILE A 24 6.12 -8.93 -3.28
C ILE A 24 6.05 -8.49 -4.73
N ARG A 25 5.18 -7.52 -5.01
CA ARG A 25 5.04 -6.88 -6.32
C ARG A 25 5.12 -5.38 -6.18
N PHE A 26 5.80 -4.74 -7.12
CA PHE A 26 5.78 -3.29 -7.22
C PHE A 26 4.44 -2.83 -7.77
N ILE A 27 3.85 -1.83 -7.13
CA ILE A 27 2.63 -1.16 -7.58
C ILE A 27 2.95 0.34 -7.67
N PRO A 28 2.71 0.99 -8.81
CA PRO A 28 2.85 2.44 -8.91
C PRO A 28 2.00 3.16 -7.88
N THR A 29 2.48 4.30 -7.36
CA THR A 29 1.79 5.07 -6.31
C THR A 29 0.33 5.44 -6.65
N GLY A 30 0.03 5.70 -7.93
CA GLY A 30 -1.34 6.01 -8.37
C GLY A 30 -2.31 4.82 -8.26
N ASP A 31 -1.76 3.60 -8.32
CA ASP A 31 -2.53 2.34 -8.33
C ASP A 31 -2.50 1.65 -6.95
N GLN A 32 -1.69 2.16 -6.02
CA GLN A 32 -1.57 1.60 -4.67
C GLN A 32 -2.76 2.02 -3.79
N LEU A 33 -3.85 1.24 -3.84
CA LEU A 33 -5.07 1.45 -3.03
C LEU A 33 -4.81 1.69 -1.53
N ALA A 34 -3.80 1.05 -0.94
CA ALA A 34 -3.45 1.23 0.47
C ALA A 34 -3.09 2.67 0.84
N ASP A 35 -2.58 3.47 -0.12
CA ASP A 35 -2.25 4.87 0.12
C ASP A 35 -3.49 5.69 0.47
N GLY A 36 -4.65 5.34 -0.09
CA GLY A 36 -5.90 6.02 0.21
C GLY A 36 -6.37 5.87 1.66
N PHE A 37 -5.92 4.82 2.35
CA PHE A 37 -6.27 4.56 3.74
C PHE A 37 -5.21 5.02 4.74
N THR A 38 -3.98 5.25 4.31
CA THR A 38 -2.83 5.49 5.20
C THR A 38 -2.24 6.89 5.08
N LYS A 39 -2.56 7.64 4.01
CA LYS A 39 -2.02 8.97 3.75
C LYS A 39 -3.14 10.01 3.72
N PRO A 40 -2.86 11.26 4.14
CA PRO A 40 -3.75 12.37 3.83
C PRO A 40 -3.81 12.57 2.31
N LEU A 41 -5.03 12.56 1.75
CA LEU A 41 -5.27 12.73 0.33
C LEU A 41 -5.73 14.15 0.02
N THR A 42 -5.26 14.70 -1.10
CA THR A 42 -5.89 15.88 -1.70
C THR A 42 -7.25 15.49 -2.29
N VAL A 43 -8.14 16.46 -2.50
CA VAL A 43 -9.48 16.20 -3.06
C VAL A 43 -9.41 15.40 -4.37
N ARG A 44 -8.48 15.75 -5.27
CA ARG A 44 -8.29 15.02 -6.53
C ARG A 44 -7.91 13.55 -6.32
N ARG A 45 -6.97 13.27 -5.41
CA ARG A 45 -6.55 11.89 -5.09
C ARG A 45 -7.64 11.10 -4.38
N LEU A 46 -8.48 11.77 -3.59
CA LEU A 46 -9.63 11.13 -2.96
C LEU A 46 -10.67 10.69 -4.01
N ASP A 47 -10.88 11.48 -5.05
CA ASP A 47 -11.80 11.10 -6.12
C ASP A 47 -11.24 9.96 -6.98
N GLU A 48 -9.96 10.01 -7.35
CA GLU A 48 -9.24 8.87 -7.97
C GLU A 48 -9.37 7.59 -7.12
N PHE A 49 -9.18 7.70 -5.80
CA PHE A 49 -9.32 6.59 -4.87
C PHE A 49 -10.74 6.01 -4.82
N LYS A 50 -11.79 6.85 -4.85
CA LYS A 50 -13.19 6.39 -4.95
C LYS A 50 -13.44 5.62 -6.24
N TYR A 51 -12.89 6.08 -7.37
CA TYR A 51 -12.99 5.34 -8.64
C TYR A 51 -12.28 3.98 -8.55
N ASN A 52 -11.08 3.91 -7.97
CA ASN A 52 -10.36 2.66 -7.80
C ASN A 52 -11.09 1.65 -6.89
N LEU A 53 -11.98 2.14 -6.01
CA LEU A 53 -12.87 1.32 -5.19
C LEU A 53 -14.21 1.00 -5.86
N ASN A 54 -14.40 1.37 -7.13
CA ASN A 54 -15.67 1.28 -7.86
C ASN A 54 -16.83 2.02 -7.15
N LEU A 55 -16.54 3.13 -6.46
CA LEU A 55 -17.52 3.98 -5.78
C LEU A 55 -17.91 5.22 -6.59
N GLY A 56 -17.30 5.41 -7.78
CA GLY A 56 -17.72 6.46 -8.71
C GLY A 56 -19.12 6.18 -9.24
N LYS A 57 -19.95 7.23 -9.40
CA LYS A 57 -21.28 7.07 -9.98
C LYS A 57 -21.17 6.52 -11.40
N VAL A 58 -21.70 5.32 -11.62
CA VAL A 58 -22.08 4.87 -12.96
C VAL A 58 -23.32 5.68 -13.33
N SER A 59 -23.15 6.68 -14.19
CA SER A 59 -24.26 7.34 -14.87
C SER A 59 -24.85 6.42 -15.92
#